data_AF-A0A7M5WWX4-F1
#
_entry.id   AF-A0A7M5WWX4-F1
#
_cell.length_a   1.000
_cell.length_b   1.000
_cell.length_c   1.000
_cell.angle_alpha   90.00
_cell.angle_beta   90.00
_cell.angle_gamma   90.00
#
_symmetry.space_group_name_H-M   'P 1'
#
loop_
_entity.id
_entity.type
_entity.pdbx_description
1 polymer ?
#
loop_
_entity_poly.entity_id
_entity_poly.type
_entity_poly.pdbx_seq_one_letter_code
_entity_poly.pdbx_strand_id
1 'polypeptide(L)'
;MERRNQNDMEKFWKDAMKFIDIYKQRGVQSEDLNHTNYWGTRQQLLAGKVIADHVDKSYGSLDPIFGILLCPVAGRAGPGDSGIVHNILFDDDGPLAYHSAAHDAFGYLITHHDVGPGYNYLGACGEVLDASRCMSGQISGLLFWKDVLKTDKTDYKYAVT
;
A
#
# COMPACT_ATOMS: atom_id res chain seq x y z
N MET A 1 -7.96 -4.12 21.92
CA MET A 1 -7.41 -3.47 20.71
C MET A 1 -6.15 -2.75 21.15
N GLU A 2 -4.98 -3.35 20.91
CA GLU A 2 -3.71 -2.78 21.35
C GLU A 2 -3.39 -1.52 20.54
N ARG A 3 -3.02 -0.44 21.24
CA ARG A 3 -2.43 0.75 20.60
C ARG A 3 -1.10 0.30 19.98
N ARG A 4 -0.98 0.43 18.66
CA ARG A 4 0.25 0.10 17.94
C ARG A 4 1.38 1.03 18.36
N ASN A 5 2.60 0.53 18.28
CA ASN A 5 3.79 1.28 18.63
C ASN A 5 4.06 2.36 17.57
N GLN A 6 4.39 3.57 18.03
CA GLN A 6 4.69 4.73 17.20
C GLN A 6 5.75 4.45 16.12
N ASN A 7 6.70 3.56 16.42
CA ASN A 7 7.79 3.17 15.51
C ASN A 7 7.30 2.52 14.20
N ASP A 8 6.21 1.75 14.24
CA ASP A 8 5.69 1.06 13.05
C ASP A 8 5.02 2.06 12.09
N MET A 9 4.32 3.05 12.64
CA MET A 9 3.73 4.14 11.86
C MET A 9 4.79 5.05 11.25
N GLU A 10 5.85 5.37 12.00
CA GLU A 10 6.99 6.14 11.47
C GLU A 10 7.71 5.39 10.34
N LYS A 11 7.90 4.07 10.48
CA LYS A 11 8.48 3.25 9.40
C LYS A 11 7.57 3.26 8.17
N PHE A 12 6.26 3.04 8.36
CA PHE A 12 5.31 3.08 7.27
C PHE A 12 5.31 4.42 6.54
N TRP A 13 5.35 5.55 7.26
CA TRP A 13 5.52 6.88 6.66
C TRP A 13 6.81 7.01 5.88
N LYS A 14 7.92 6.57 6.43
CA LYS A 14 9.20 6.62 5.72
C LYS A 14 9.13 5.82 4.41
N ASP A 15 8.51 4.65 4.43
CA ASP A 15 8.35 3.82 3.24
C ASP A 15 7.34 4.42 2.25
N ALA A 16 6.23 4.97 2.74
CA ALA A 16 5.26 5.72 1.95
C ALA A 16 5.88 6.92 1.22
N MET A 17 6.72 7.70 1.91
CA MET A 17 7.43 8.82 1.30
C MET A 17 8.43 8.37 0.24
N LYS A 18 9.14 7.25 0.45
CA LYS A 18 9.98 6.64 -0.61
C LYS A 18 9.12 6.22 -1.81
N PHE A 19 7.92 5.69 -1.58
CA PHE A 19 7.00 5.33 -2.67
C PHE A 19 6.59 6.54 -3.50
N ILE A 20 6.36 7.68 -2.85
CA ILE A 20 6.07 8.95 -3.52
C ILE A 20 7.27 9.43 -4.34
N ASP A 21 8.49 9.32 -3.82
CA ASP A 21 9.67 9.68 -4.59
C ASP A 21 9.89 8.73 -5.79
N ILE A 22 9.65 7.42 -5.62
CA ILE A 22 9.65 6.43 -6.73
C ILE A 22 8.59 6.78 -7.78
N TYR A 23 7.39 7.18 -7.36
CA TYR A 23 6.32 7.63 -8.25
C TYR A 23 6.75 8.85 -9.08
N LYS A 24 7.27 9.88 -8.41
CA LYS A 24 7.68 11.13 -9.06
C LYS A 24 8.83 10.92 -10.03
N GLN A 25 9.79 10.06 -9.69
CA GLN A 25 10.93 9.75 -10.56
C GLN A 25 10.53 8.94 -11.80
N ARG A 26 9.53 8.05 -11.66
CA ARG A 26 9.11 7.17 -12.76
C ARG A 26 8.00 7.77 -13.64
N GLY A 27 7.37 8.86 -13.20
CA GLY A 27 6.69 9.82 -14.09
C GLY A 27 5.57 9.25 -14.97
N VAL A 28 4.93 8.15 -14.58
CA VAL A 28 3.84 7.54 -15.35
C VAL A 28 2.54 7.57 -14.54
N GLN A 29 1.45 7.91 -15.23
CA GLN A 29 0.09 7.79 -14.72
C GLN A 29 -0.17 6.37 -14.19
N SER A 30 -1.10 6.26 -13.25
CA SER A 30 -1.76 4.99 -12.91
C SER A 30 -2.10 4.24 -14.20
N GLU A 31 -1.74 2.96 -14.33
CA GLU A 31 -2.10 2.21 -15.54
C GLU A 31 -3.60 1.85 -15.53
N ASP A 32 -4.26 2.02 -16.68
CA ASP A 32 -5.70 1.78 -16.90
C ASP A 32 -6.16 0.36 -16.61
N LEU A 33 -7.24 0.20 -15.84
CA LEU A 33 -7.86 -1.06 -15.47
C LEU A 33 -8.11 -2.02 -16.64
N ASN A 34 -8.07 -3.33 -16.33
CA ASN A 34 -8.21 -4.45 -17.27
C ASN A 34 -6.97 -4.69 -18.13
N HIS A 35 -5.79 -4.40 -17.60
CA HIS A 35 -4.52 -4.73 -18.25
C HIS A 35 -4.33 -6.25 -18.28
N THR A 36 -4.04 -6.76 -19.47
CA THR A 36 -3.39 -8.07 -19.63
C THR A 36 -1.92 -8.02 -19.21
N ASN A 37 -1.31 -6.84 -19.19
CA ASN A 37 0.10 -6.60 -18.86
C ASN A 37 0.26 -6.00 -17.45
N TYR A 38 -0.06 -6.77 -16.42
CA TYR A 38 0.08 -6.33 -15.02
C TYR A 38 1.53 -6.37 -14.48
N TRP A 39 2.37 -7.19 -15.09
CA TRP A 39 3.76 -7.37 -14.64
C TRP A 39 4.60 -6.13 -14.87
N GLY A 40 5.34 -5.73 -13.83
CA GLY A 40 6.15 -4.52 -13.84
C GLY A 40 5.35 -3.24 -13.66
N THR A 41 4.02 -3.34 -13.49
CA THR A 41 3.20 -2.17 -13.14
C THR A 41 3.70 -1.55 -11.85
N ARG A 42 3.44 -0.25 -11.72
CA ARG A 42 3.90 0.52 -10.58
C ARG A 42 3.34 0.00 -9.25
N GLN A 43 2.03 -0.24 -9.16
CA GLN A 43 1.41 -0.80 -7.95
C GLN A 43 2.06 -2.12 -7.52
N GLN A 44 2.41 -2.98 -8.48
CA GLN A 44 3.05 -4.26 -8.22
C GLN A 44 4.47 -4.07 -7.66
N LEU A 45 5.25 -3.14 -8.21
CA LEU A 45 6.58 -2.79 -7.68
C LEU A 45 6.52 -2.15 -6.29
N LEU A 46 5.53 -1.32 -6.02
CA LEU A 46 5.34 -0.74 -4.68
C LEU A 46 4.98 -1.82 -3.66
N ALA A 47 4.05 -2.70 -4.00
CA ALA A 47 3.68 -3.83 -3.14
C ALA A 47 4.88 -4.76 -2.91
N GLY A 48 5.60 -5.09 -3.98
CA GLY A 48 6.82 -5.89 -3.92
C GLY A 48 7.87 -5.26 -3.01
N LYS A 49 8.02 -3.93 -3.02
CA LYS A 49 8.95 -3.25 -2.12
C LYS A 49 8.54 -3.39 -0.65
N VAL A 50 7.25 -3.20 -0.33
CA VAL A 50 6.73 -3.41 1.03
C VAL A 50 7.04 -4.83 1.49
N ILE A 51 6.70 -5.84 0.67
CA ILE A 51 6.93 -7.25 0.99
C ILE A 51 8.41 -7.52 1.22
N ALA A 52 9.26 -7.09 0.28
CA ALA A 52 10.71 -7.27 0.32
C ALA A 52 11.36 -6.67 1.58
N ASP A 53 10.88 -5.50 2.03
CA ASP A 53 11.41 -4.81 3.23
C ASP A 53 10.89 -5.38 4.57
N HIS A 54 9.94 -6.32 4.54
CA HIS A 54 9.29 -6.86 5.72
C HIS A 54 9.42 -8.38 5.87
N VAL A 55 9.60 -9.13 4.78
CA VAL A 55 9.64 -10.60 4.82
C VAL A 55 10.78 -11.12 5.69
N ASP A 56 11.94 -10.44 5.69
CA ASP A 56 13.03 -10.77 6.60
C ASP A 56 13.94 -9.56 6.83
N LYS A 57 14.02 -9.12 8.09
CA LYS A 57 14.81 -7.95 8.51
C LYS A 57 16.32 -8.18 8.45
N SER A 58 16.77 -9.44 8.39
CA SER A 58 18.19 -9.82 8.39
C SER A 58 18.87 -9.63 7.04
N TYR A 59 18.11 -9.66 5.93
CA TYR A 59 18.65 -9.51 4.58
C TYR A 59 18.79 -8.06 4.10
N GLY A 60 18.41 -7.07 4.94
CA GLY A 60 18.41 -5.66 4.57
C GLY A 60 17.31 -5.32 3.56
N SER A 61 17.41 -4.14 2.93
CA SER A 61 16.40 -3.73 1.95
C SER A 61 16.57 -4.49 0.63
N LEU A 62 15.68 -5.44 0.37
CA LEU A 62 15.70 -6.22 -0.87
C LEU A 62 15.09 -5.44 -2.05
N ASP A 63 15.46 -5.83 -3.27
CA ASP A 63 14.86 -5.28 -4.48
C ASP A 63 13.36 -5.64 -4.56
N PRO A 64 12.48 -4.71 -4.98
CA PRO A 64 11.05 -4.97 -5.12
C PRO A 64 10.69 -6.25 -5.87
N ILE A 65 11.50 -6.66 -6.86
CA ILE A 65 11.25 -7.86 -7.68
C ILE A 65 11.13 -9.11 -6.81
N PHE A 66 11.92 -9.22 -5.73
CA PHE A 66 11.81 -10.38 -4.84
C PHE A 66 10.46 -10.43 -4.13
N GLY A 67 9.90 -9.28 -3.73
CA GLY A 67 8.56 -9.23 -3.17
C GLY A 67 7.47 -9.50 -4.20
N ILE A 68 7.66 -9.06 -5.45
CA ILE A 68 6.73 -9.42 -6.55
C ILE A 68 6.70 -10.93 -6.76
N LEU A 69 7.86 -11.61 -6.74
CA LEU A 69 7.91 -13.06 -6.89
C LEU A 69 7.19 -13.81 -5.76
N LEU A 70 7.09 -13.20 -4.59
CA LEU A 70 6.36 -13.74 -3.43
C LEU A 70 4.85 -13.50 -3.52
N CYS A 71 4.41 -12.34 -4.02
CA CYS A 71 2.99 -12.04 -4.24
C CYS A 71 2.76 -11.36 -5.61
N PRO A 72 2.69 -12.13 -6.70
CA PRO A 72 2.66 -11.58 -8.06
C PRO A 72 1.41 -10.75 -8.40
N VAL A 73 0.36 -10.85 -7.60
CA VAL A 73 -0.91 -10.15 -7.81
C VAL A 73 -1.10 -8.94 -6.88
N ALA A 74 -0.16 -8.69 -5.96
CA ALA A 74 -0.30 -7.62 -4.97
C ALA A 74 -0.22 -6.23 -5.60
N GLY A 75 -1.13 -5.36 -5.18
CA GLY A 75 -1.34 -4.03 -5.73
C GLY A 75 -2.46 -3.99 -6.76
N ARG A 76 -3.11 -5.12 -7.07
CA ARG A 76 -4.20 -5.18 -8.04
C ARG A 76 -5.52 -4.94 -7.32
N ALA A 77 -6.20 -3.86 -7.67
CA ALA A 77 -7.46 -3.51 -7.04
C ALA A 77 -8.60 -4.47 -7.47
N GLY A 78 -9.13 -5.20 -6.49
CA GLY A 78 -10.31 -6.06 -6.64
C GLY A 78 -10.07 -7.38 -7.41
N PRO A 79 -11.12 -8.23 -7.52
CA PRO A 79 -11.04 -9.46 -8.29
C PRO A 79 -10.93 -9.14 -9.80
N GLY A 80 -9.69 -9.00 -10.28
CA GLY A 80 -9.36 -8.98 -11.70
C GLY A 80 -9.79 -7.72 -12.48
N ASP A 81 -9.73 -6.54 -11.87
CA ASP A 81 -10.09 -5.24 -12.51
C ASP A 81 -11.58 -5.05 -12.89
N SER A 82 -12.46 -6.00 -12.61
CA SER A 82 -13.87 -5.93 -13.06
C SER A 82 -14.79 -5.45 -11.94
N GLY A 83 -15.01 -4.13 -11.82
CA GLY A 83 -16.00 -3.61 -10.88
C GLY A 83 -16.44 -2.17 -11.14
N ILE A 84 -17.74 -1.90 -11.01
CA ILE A 84 -18.34 -0.55 -11.07
C ILE A 84 -17.69 0.40 -10.04
N VAL A 85 -17.36 -0.14 -8.87
CA VAL A 85 -16.66 0.59 -7.79
C VAL A 85 -15.27 1.02 -8.23
N HIS A 86 -14.63 0.27 -9.12
CA HIS A 86 -13.28 0.54 -9.56
C HIS A 86 -13.22 1.78 -10.46
N ASN A 87 -14.14 1.95 -11.41
CA ASN A 87 -14.20 3.16 -12.25
C ASN A 87 -14.56 4.44 -11.48
N ILE A 88 -15.25 4.32 -10.34
CA ILE A 88 -15.61 5.45 -9.48
C ILE A 88 -14.44 5.86 -8.58
N LEU A 89 -13.63 4.88 -8.17
CA LEU A 89 -12.47 5.08 -7.31
C LEU A 89 -11.15 5.18 -8.08
N PHE A 90 -11.15 4.88 -9.38
CA PHE A 90 -9.98 5.01 -10.24
C PHE A 90 -9.58 6.47 -10.27
N ASP A 91 -8.29 6.69 -10.05
CA ASP A 91 -7.77 8.00 -9.80
C ASP A 91 -6.51 8.24 -10.64
N ASP A 92 -6.62 9.21 -11.54
CA ASP A 92 -5.53 9.59 -12.46
C ASP A 92 -4.32 10.14 -11.68
N ASP A 93 -4.52 10.57 -10.44
CA ASP A 93 -3.51 11.06 -9.50
C ASP A 93 -2.86 9.95 -8.65
N GLY A 94 -3.40 8.73 -8.68
CA GLY A 94 -2.80 7.51 -8.14
C GLY A 94 -3.04 7.09 -6.68
N PRO A 95 -3.79 7.79 -5.78
CA PRO A 95 -4.06 7.31 -4.42
C PRO A 95 -4.53 5.86 -4.32
N LEU A 96 -5.37 5.38 -5.22
CA LEU A 96 -5.87 4.01 -5.25
C LEU A 96 -4.74 3.02 -5.53
N ALA A 97 -3.80 3.37 -6.41
CA ALA A 97 -2.64 2.52 -6.70
C ALA A 97 -1.72 2.37 -5.48
N TYR A 98 -1.49 3.45 -4.73
CA TYR A 98 -0.71 3.36 -3.48
C TYR A 98 -1.46 2.60 -2.38
N HIS A 99 -2.77 2.84 -2.25
CA HIS A 99 -3.61 2.14 -1.31
C HIS A 99 -3.56 0.64 -1.58
N SER A 100 -3.87 0.22 -2.80
CA SER A 100 -3.92 -1.20 -3.20
C SER A 100 -2.56 -1.86 -2.98
N ALA A 101 -1.46 -1.17 -3.32
CA ALA A 101 -0.12 -1.70 -3.11
C ALA A 101 0.20 -1.97 -1.63
N ALA A 102 -0.05 -1.00 -0.75
CA ALA A 102 0.19 -1.17 0.69
C ALA A 102 -0.78 -2.20 1.30
N HIS A 103 -2.05 -2.11 0.95
CA HIS A 103 -3.13 -2.96 1.44
C HIS A 103 -2.88 -4.44 1.13
N ASP A 104 -2.61 -4.77 -0.14
CA ASP A 104 -2.34 -6.15 -0.55
C ASP A 104 -1.00 -6.67 0.01
N ALA A 105 0.03 -5.82 0.05
CA ALA A 105 1.33 -6.23 0.58
C ALA A 105 1.26 -6.59 2.07
N PHE A 106 0.64 -5.74 2.89
CA PHE A 106 0.50 -6.04 4.31
C PHE A 106 -0.52 -7.15 4.58
N GLY A 107 -1.54 -7.29 3.74
CA GLY A 107 -2.42 -8.46 3.72
C GLY A 107 -1.67 -9.77 3.46
N TYR A 108 -0.79 -9.78 2.46
CA TYR A 108 0.08 -10.91 2.17
C TYR A 108 1.01 -11.25 3.35
N LEU A 109 1.68 -10.23 3.91
CA LEU A 109 2.63 -10.39 5.00
C LEU A 109 1.97 -10.97 6.26
N ILE A 110 0.79 -10.47 6.66
CA ILE A 110 0.10 -11.02 7.83
C ILE A 110 -0.41 -12.43 7.57
N THR A 111 -0.86 -12.74 6.35
CA THR A 111 -1.45 -14.04 6.01
C THR A 111 -0.40 -15.15 5.89
N HIS A 112 0.76 -14.84 5.32
CA HIS A 112 1.76 -15.86 4.95
C HIS A 112 3.02 -15.84 5.78
N HIS A 113 3.31 -14.73 6.45
CA HIS A 113 4.55 -14.54 7.23
C HIS A 113 4.30 -14.16 8.68
N ASP A 114 3.04 -13.90 9.08
CA ASP A 114 2.68 -13.39 10.41
C ASP A 114 3.43 -12.10 10.77
N VAL A 115 3.65 -11.24 9.76
CA VAL A 115 4.42 -10.00 9.90
C VAL A 115 3.60 -8.79 9.46
N GLY A 116 3.86 -7.68 10.13
CA GLY A 116 3.35 -6.37 9.73
C GLY A 116 1.93 -6.10 10.22
N PRO A 117 1.38 -4.93 9.85
CA PRO A 117 0.14 -4.42 10.41
C PRO A 117 -1.14 -5.01 9.79
N GLY A 118 -1.03 -5.90 8.80
CA GLY A 118 -2.17 -6.44 8.05
C GLY A 118 -2.86 -5.42 7.16
N TYR A 119 -4.04 -5.79 6.65
CA TYR A 119 -4.86 -4.99 5.73
C TYR A 119 -5.25 -3.61 6.29
N ASN A 120 -5.51 -3.51 7.60
CA ASN A 120 -5.61 -2.21 8.28
C ASN A 120 -4.22 -1.67 8.62
N TYR A 121 -3.42 -1.38 7.61
CA TYR A 121 -2.01 -0.99 7.80
C TYR A 121 -1.84 0.34 8.55
N LEU A 122 -2.85 1.22 8.49
CA LEU A 122 -2.89 2.49 9.25
C LEU A 122 -3.31 2.33 10.71
N GLY A 123 -3.91 1.19 11.06
CA GLY A 123 -4.45 0.98 12.41
C GLY A 123 -5.58 1.95 12.74
N ALA A 124 -6.37 2.35 11.74
CA ALA A 124 -7.43 3.32 11.90
C ALA A 124 -8.42 2.86 12.99
N CYS A 125 -8.66 3.74 13.97
CA CYS A 125 -9.60 3.49 15.06
C CYS A 125 -11.03 3.40 14.51
N GLY A 126 -11.81 2.42 14.98
CA GLY A 126 -13.21 2.23 14.58
C GLY A 126 -13.43 1.25 13.42
N GLU A 127 -12.36 0.69 12.84
CA GLU A 127 -12.46 -0.44 11.90
C GLU A 127 -12.97 -1.68 12.67
N VAL A 128 -14.14 -2.18 12.26
CA VAL A 128 -14.82 -3.33 12.92
C VAL A 128 -14.21 -4.66 12.49
N LEU A 129 -13.51 -4.68 11.36
CA LEU A 129 -12.92 -5.88 10.79
C LEU A 129 -11.48 -6.07 11.26
N ASP A 130 -11.15 -7.30 11.61
CA ASP A 130 -9.79 -7.71 11.96
C ASP A 130 -8.79 -7.40 10.83
N ALA A 131 -7.56 -7.05 11.19
CA ALA A 131 -6.52 -6.65 10.24
C ALA A 131 -6.07 -7.78 9.30
N SER A 132 -6.41 -9.05 9.59
CA SER A 132 -6.22 -10.17 8.66
C SER A 132 -7.29 -10.26 7.56
N ARG A 133 -8.34 -9.42 7.61
CA ARG A 133 -9.41 -9.42 6.62
C ARG A 133 -9.17 -8.39 5.53
N CYS A 134 -9.24 -8.81 4.27
CA CYS A 134 -9.07 -7.94 3.10
C CYS A 134 -10.05 -6.75 3.02
N MET A 135 -11.19 -6.83 3.70
CA MET A 135 -12.14 -5.71 3.75
C MET A 135 -11.80 -4.66 4.81
N SER A 136 -10.81 -4.91 5.68
CA SER A 136 -10.37 -3.96 6.71
C SER A 136 -9.47 -2.88 6.11
N GLY A 137 -9.61 -1.63 6.58
CA GLY A 137 -8.69 -0.54 6.21
C GLY A 137 -8.85 0.06 4.80
N GLN A 138 -9.90 -0.34 4.07
CA GLN A 138 -10.15 0.10 2.69
C GLN A 138 -10.37 1.62 2.60
N ILE A 139 -11.34 2.14 3.36
CA ILE A 139 -11.72 3.56 3.31
C ILE A 139 -10.62 4.43 3.92
N SER A 140 -10.15 4.07 5.12
CA SER A 140 -9.11 4.81 5.84
C SER A 140 -7.81 4.86 5.04
N GLY A 141 -7.41 3.74 4.42
CA GLY A 141 -6.25 3.65 3.54
C GLY A 141 -6.36 4.55 2.31
N LEU A 142 -7.49 4.54 1.62
CA LEU A 142 -7.71 5.37 0.42
C LEU A 142 -7.71 6.87 0.77
N LEU A 143 -8.39 7.28 1.84
CA LEU A 143 -8.43 8.68 2.27
C LEU A 143 -7.04 9.20 2.65
N PHE A 144 -6.26 8.38 3.36
CA PHE A 144 -4.89 8.72 3.72
C PHE A 144 -4.03 9.06 2.49
N TRP A 145 -4.07 8.22 1.45
CA TRP A 145 -3.26 8.46 0.26
C TRP A 145 -3.75 9.67 -0.53
N LYS A 146 -5.05 9.96 -0.53
CA LYS A 146 -5.60 11.21 -1.09
C LYS A 146 -5.04 12.43 -0.37
N ASP A 147 -4.96 12.40 0.95
CA ASP A 147 -4.44 13.52 1.73
C ASP A 147 -2.94 13.71 1.54
N VAL A 148 -2.17 12.61 1.55
CA VAL A 148 -0.72 12.67 1.36
C VAL A 148 -0.31 13.18 0.00
N LEU A 149 -1.08 12.85 -1.05
CA LEU A 149 -0.81 13.33 -2.41
C LEU A 149 -1.29 14.77 -2.63
N LYS A 150 -2.29 15.25 -1.88
CA LYS A 150 -2.74 16.65 -1.90
C LYS A 150 -1.84 17.60 -1.10
N THR A 151 -1.14 17.10 -0.09
CA THR A 151 -0.34 17.95 0.81
C THR A 151 1.00 18.27 0.15
N ASP A 152 1.28 19.56 -0.08
CA ASP A 152 2.61 20.01 -0.52
C ASP A 152 3.64 19.87 0.60
N LYS A 153 4.92 19.67 0.27
CA LYS A 153 5.97 19.09 1.14
C LYS A 153 6.27 19.78 2.51
N THR A 154 5.58 20.85 2.90
CA THR A 154 5.94 21.70 4.06
C THR A 154 5.21 21.43 5.38
N ASP A 155 4.06 20.73 5.41
CA ASP A 155 3.19 20.71 6.61
C ASP A 155 3.10 19.38 7.40
N TYR A 156 3.93 18.37 7.08
CA TYR A 156 3.82 17.01 7.64
C TYR A 156 4.10 16.84 9.16
N LYS A 157 4.31 17.93 9.93
CA LYS A 157 4.61 17.83 11.36
C LYS A 157 3.42 17.49 12.27
N TYR A 158 2.19 17.45 11.75
CA TYR A 158 0.99 17.40 12.60
C TYR A 158 -0.01 16.27 12.33
N ALA A 159 0.28 15.33 11.42
CA ALA A 159 -0.69 14.31 11.00
C ALA A 159 -0.68 13.00 11.83
N VAL A 160 0.08 12.94 12.93
CA VAL A 160 0.09 11.77 13.83
C VAL A 160 -0.03 12.27 15.28
N THR A 161 -1.25 12.58 15.69
CA THR A 161 -1.66 12.76 17.10
C THR A 161 -2.97 12.04 17.34
#